data_AF-A0A3C0G8N1-F1
#
_entry.id   AF-A0A3C0G8N1-F1
#
_cell.length_a   1.000
_cell.length_b   1.000
_cell.length_c   1.000
_cell.angle_alpha   90.00
_cell.angle_beta   90.00
_cell.angle_gamma   90.00
#
_symmetry.space_group_name_H-M   'P 1'
#
loop_
_entity.id
_entity.type
_entity.pdbx_description
1 polymer ?
#
loop_
_entity_poly.entity_id
_entity_poly.type
_entity_poly.pdbx_seq_one_letter_code
_entity_poly.pdbx_strand_id
1 'polypeptide(L)' 'MKNVLNGSKVLVTGGTGMIGRYLVDKLLDKGCEVTVVSLDSPDGLP' A
#
# COMPACT_ATOMS: atom_id res chain seq x y z
N MET A 1 -11.20 18.54 -1.17
CA MET A 1 -11.77 17.34 -0.50
C MET A 1 -10.83 16.94 0.63
N LYS A 2 -11.33 16.69 1.85
CA LYS A 2 -10.47 16.33 3.00
C LYS A 2 -9.91 14.92 2.78
N ASN A 3 -8.59 14.75 2.89
CA ASN A 3 -7.96 13.43 2.82
C ASN A 3 -8.08 12.74 4.18
N VAL A 4 -9.14 11.95 4.35
CA VAL A 4 -9.44 11.25 5.62
C VAL A 4 -8.46 10.12 5.94
N LEU A 5 -7.64 9.70 4.97
CA LEU A 5 -6.70 8.58 5.12
C LEU A 5 -5.29 9.01 5.56
N ASN A 6 -4.99 10.31 5.54
CA ASN A 6 -3.66 10.81 5.89
C ASN A 6 -3.28 10.41 7.33
N GLY A 7 -2.10 9.80 7.50
CA GLY A 7 -1.60 9.28 8.77
C GLY A 7 -2.21 7.96 9.23
N SER A 8 -3.09 7.33 8.43
CA SER A 8 -3.66 6.02 8.77
C SER A 8 -2.63 4.90 8.57
N LYS A 9 -2.62 3.92 9.47
CA LYS A 9 -1.85 2.67 9.32
C LYS A 9 -2.67 1.65 8.53
N VAL A 10 -2.13 1.12 7.45
CA VAL A 10 -2.85 0.21 6.53
C VAL A 10 -2.04 -1.07 6.29
N LEU A 11 -2.67 -2.23 6.52
CA LEU A 11 -2.14 -3.54 6.14
C LEU A 11 -2.70 -3.95 4.78
N VAL A 12 -1.82 -4.18 3.81
CA VAL A 12 -2.17 -4.68 2.47
C VAL A 12 -1.65 -6.11 2.32
N THR A 13 -2.56 -7.07 2.22
CA THR A 13 -2.23 -8.45 1.86
C THR A 13 -2.19 -8.60 0.34
N GLY A 14 -1.29 -9.45 -0.17
CA GLY A 14 -1.09 -9.61 -1.62
C GLY A 14 -0.61 -8.34 -2.32
N GLY A 15 0.06 -7.44 -1.59
CA GLY A 15 0.49 -6.13 -2.09
C GLY A 15 1.60 -6.19 -3.15
N THR A 16 2.22 -7.36 -3.37
CA THR A 16 3.23 -7.57 -4.42
C THR A 16 2.63 -7.81 -5.80
N GLY A 17 1.35 -8.23 -5.88
CA GLY A 17 0.65 -8.46 -7.14
C GLY A 17 0.29 -7.15 -7.87
N MET A 18 -0.12 -7.26 -9.14
CA MET A 18 -0.42 -6.12 -10.02
C MET A 18 -1.35 -5.08 -9.38
N ILE A 19 -2.50 -5.52 -8.83
CA ILE A 19 -3.48 -4.62 -8.20
C ILE A 19 -2.97 -4.13 -6.84
N GLY A 20 -2.35 -5.02 -6.07
CA GLY A 20 -1.82 -4.71 -4.74
C GLY A 20 -0.82 -3.56 -4.80
N ARG A 21 0.09 -3.60 -5.76
CA ARG A 21 1.12 -2.58 -5.94
C ARG A 21 0.56 -1.23 -6.36
N TYR A 22 -0.37 -1.23 -7.32
CA TYR A 22 -1.09 -0.02 -7.70
C TYR A 22 -1.85 0.61 -6.51
N LEU A 23 -2.45 -0.23 -5.66
CA LEU A 23 -3.13 0.23 -4.45
C LEU A 23 -2.12 0.81 -3.44
N VAL A 24 -0.97 0.17 -3.24
CA VAL A 24 0.08 0.66 -2.32
C VAL A 24 0.53 2.06 -2.74
N ASP A 25 0.84 2.29 -4.02
CA ASP A 25 1.20 3.63 -4.53
C ASP A 25 0.14 4.67 -4.17
N LYS A 26 -1.14 4.32 -4.38
CA LYS A 26 -2.27 5.22 -4.11
C LYS A 26 -2.46 5.50 -2.61
N LEU A 27 -2.15 4.55 -1.74
CA LEU A 27 -2.22 4.74 -0.29
C LEU A 27 -1.06 5.61 0.21
N LEU A 28 0.15 5.42 -0.34
CA LEU A 28 1.31 6.26 -0.06
C LEU A 28 1.08 7.70 -0.53
N ASP A 29 0.52 7.90 -1.73
CA ASP A 29 0.09 9.22 -2.25
C ASP A 29 -0.92 9.92 -1.32
N LYS A 30 -1.65 9.15 -0.50
CA LYS A 30 -2.62 9.67 0.48
C LYS A 30 -2.00 9.88 1.87
N GLY A 31 -0.69 9.67 2.04
CA GLY A 31 0.02 9.85 3.30
C GLY A 31 -0.27 8.76 4.33
N CYS A 32 -0.65 7.55 3.87
CA CYS A 32 -0.80 6.40 4.76
C CYS A 32 0.55 5.78 5.10
N GLU A 33 0.64 5.16 6.28
CA GLU A 33 1.73 4.27 6.66
C GLU A 33 1.34 2.85 6.28
N VAL A 34 1.96 2.30 5.22
CA VAL A 34 1.54 1.04 4.61
C VAL A 34 2.48 -0.10 4.99
N THR A 35 1.92 -1.23 5.43
CA THR A 35 2.62 -2.51 5.60
C THR A 35 2.11 -3.50 4.58
N VAL A 36 3.01 -4.08 3.79
CA VAL A 36 2.67 -5.09 2.77
C VAL A 36 3.05 -6.48 3.26
N VAL A 37 2.16 -7.45 3.07
CA VAL A 37 2.42 -8.87 3.37
C VAL A 37 2.08 -9.71 2.16
N SER A 38 3.01 -10.58 1.77
CA SER A 38 2.82 -11.58 0.73
C SER A 38 3.61 -12.86 1.02
N LEU A 39 3.27 -13.94 0.33
CA LEU A 39 3.98 -15.23 0.44
C LEU A 39 5.25 -15.27 -0.42
N ASP A 40 5.31 -14.42 -1.44
CA ASP A 40 6.41 -14.23 -2.38
C ASP A 40 7.34 -13.08 -1.98
N SER A 41 8.50 -13.04 -2.64
CA SER A 41 9.48 -11.98 -2.48
C SER A 41 8.91 -10.60 -2.86
N PRO A 42 9.28 -9.52 -2.15
CA PRO A 42 8.76 -8.17 -2.37
C PRO A 42 9.38 -7.47 -3.60
N ASP A 43 9.39 -8.15 -4.76
CA ASP A 43 10.07 -7.63 -5.93
C ASP A 43 9.35 -6.41 -6.52
N GLY A 44 10.06 -5.28 -6.48
CA GLY A 44 9.66 -4.01 -7.07
C GLY A 44 8.67 -3.17 -6.25
N LEU A 45 8.31 -3.52 -5.02
CA LEU A 45 7.51 -2.60 -4.20
C LEU A 45 8.08 -1.16 -4.20
N PRO A 46 7.22 -0.12 -4.21
CA PRO A 46 7.62 1.29 -4.21
C PRO A 46 8.40 1.71 -2.97
#